data_AF-A0A7D9DRZ8-F1
#
_entry.id   AF-A0A7D9DRZ8-F1
#
_cell.length_a   1.000
_cell.length_b   1.000
_cell.length_c   1.000
_cell.angle_alpha   90.00
_cell.angle_beta   90.00
_cell.angle_gamma   90.00
#
_symmetry.space_group_name_H-M   'P 1'
#
loop_
_entity.id
_entity.type
_entity.pdbx_description
1 polymer ?
#
loop_
_entity_poly.entity_id
_entity_poly.type
_entity_poly.pdbx_seq_one_letter_code
_entity_poly.pdbx_strand_id
1 'polypeptide(L)'
;MSLRKLRNTDRIQNIQSNTPKPVIGSWKKYWCDQSGELWPETCRFRGCGDNADGSAHVIVNYDEDFEYIIPICDDHREISEIFSVNSGTLAVRIDKEEIITELVENLVEKYGKLHLKGGMRVQNIQGTNVCHPRGRKRGTWKKFWLRHSDSEWPSLCRVRHCMEQAEGGAHVRMKKKCGVFIVPMCGKHNNAQNQDWYSVEEHTIAVRVDEEDTSGPVGPCYL
;
A
#
# COMPACT_ATOMS: atom_id res chain seq x y z
N MET A 1 6.46 12.14 -17.31
CA MET A 1 5.92 13.36 -16.67
C MET A 1 4.41 13.15 -16.52
N SER A 2 3.88 13.23 -15.31
CA SER A 2 2.48 12.93 -14.94
C SER A 2 1.52 14.12 -15.07
N LEU A 3 1.97 15.25 -15.63
CA LEU A 3 1.20 16.51 -15.67
C LEU A 3 1.04 17.03 -17.09
N ARG A 4 -0.16 17.51 -17.40
CA ARG A 4 -0.48 18.16 -18.68
C ARG A 4 -1.23 19.47 -18.43
N LYS A 5 -0.71 20.56 -19.00
CA LYS A 5 -1.40 21.86 -19.00
C LYS A 5 -2.32 21.95 -20.22
N LEU A 6 -3.62 22.05 -19.98
CA LEU A 6 -4.66 22.05 -21.01
C LEU A 6 -4.90 23.44 -21.59
N ARG A 7 -5.24 23.47 -22.87
CA ARG A 7 -5.70 24.65 -23.61
C ARG A 7 -7.22 24.59 -23.76
N ASN A 8 -7.85 25.73 -24.00
CA ASN A 8 -9.28 25.81 -24.28
C ASN A 8 -9.70 25.19 -25.63
N THR A 9 -8.73 24.81 -26.46
CA THR A 9 -8.93 24.07 -27.72
C THR A 9 -8.80 22.56 -27.55
N ASP A 10 -8.32 22.08 -26.41
CA ASP A 10 -8.26 20.65 -26.14
C ASP A 10 -9.68 20.12 -25.92
N ARG A 11 -9.94 18.92 -26.44
CA ARG A 11 -11.23 18.23 -26.37
C ARG A 11 -11.20 17.31 -25.17
N ILE A 12 -12.03 17.58 -24.17
CA ILE A 12 -12.07 16.84 -22.91
C ILE A 12 -13.33 15.99 -22.90
N GLN A 13 -13.19 14.71 -22.60
CA GLN A 13 -14.32 13.81 -22.45
C GLN A 13 -14.25 13.19 -21.06
N ASN A 14 -15.34 13.34 -20.31
CA ASN A 14 -15.52 12.68 -19.04
C ASN A 14 -15.74 11.18 -19.26
N ILE A 15 -15.16 10.36 -18.40
CA ILE A 15 -15.28 8.91 -18.49
C ILE A 15 -15.75 8.32 -17.16
N GLN A 16 -16.54 7.26 -17.25
CA GLN A 16 -16.81 6.40 -16.11
C GLN A 16 -15.57 5.54 -15.86
N SER A 17 -14.72 6.02 -14.97
CA SER A 17 -13.50 5.31 -14.63
C SER A 17 -13.77 4.12 -13.73
N ASN A 18 -13.18 2.98 -14.08
CA ASN A 18 -13.05 1.81 -13.20
C ASN A 18 -11.74 1.85 -12.38
N THR A 19 -11.01 2.96 -12.41
CA THR A 19 -9.76 3.09 -11.68
C THR A 19 -10.05 3.11 -10.17
N PRO A 20 -9.38 2.24 -9.38
CA PRO A 20 -9.54 2.24 -7.94
C PRO A 20 -9.25 3.62 -7.35
N LYS A 21 -9.97 3.95 -6.28
CA LYS A 21 -9.71 5.18 -5.52
C LYS A 21 -8.28 5.12 -4.94
N PRO A 22 -7.54 6.25 -4.88
CA PRO A 22 -6.24 6.32 -4.22
C PRO A 22 -6.35 5.85 -2.78
N VAL A 23 -5.30 5.21 -2.26
CA VAL A 23 -5.37 4.61 -0.93
C VAL A 23 -5.41 5.66 0.15
N ILE A 24 -4.57 6.68 0.01
CA ILE A 24 -4.48 7.78 0.95
C ILE A 24 -5.31 8.96 0.42
N GLY A 25 -6.54 9.07 0.94
CA GLY A 25 -7.35 10.29 0.82
C GLY A 25 -8.38 10.28 -0.31
N SER A 26 -8.42 11.36 -1.07
CA SER A 26 -9.39 11.61 -2.15
C SER A 26 -8.67 11.92 -3.46
N TRP A 27 -9.36 11.82 -4.60
CA TRP A 27 -8.82 12.27 -5.89
C TRP A 27 -8.35 13.73 -5.86
N LYS A 28 -9.01 14.56 -5.05
CA LYS A 28 -8.58 15.94 -4.75
C LYS A 28 -7.20 15.98 -4.10
N LYS A 29 -6.96 15.17 -3.07
CA LYS A 29 -5.63 15.05 -2.45
C LYS A 29 -4.60 14.51 -3.44
N TYR A 30 -4.92 13.43 -4.16
CA TYR A 30 -4.04 12.85 -5.17
C TYR A 30 -3.60 13.91 -6.20
N TRP A 31 -4.54 14.69 -6.72
CA TRP A 31 -4.24 15.77 -7.65
C TRP A 31 -3.30 16.81 -7.05
N CYS A 32 -3.52 17.25 -5.81
CA CYS A 32 -2.64 18.22 -5.14
C CYS A 32 -1.22 17.66 -4.96
N ASP A 33 -1.11 16.42 -4.48
CA ASP A 33 0.18 15.77 -4.21
C ASP A 33 0.99 15.59 -5.52
N GLN A 34 0.31 15.21 -6.61
CA GLN A 34 0.95 14.96 -7.90
C GLN A 34 1.25 16.23 -8.70
N SER A 35 0.42 17.27 -8.55
CA SER A 35 0.65 18.57 -9.21
C SER A 35 1.62 19.47 -8.46
N GLY A 36 1.73 19.30 -7.13
CA GLY A 36 2.42 20.27 -6.27
C GLY A 36 1.64 21.58 -6.09
N GLU A 37 0.40 21.65 -6.57
CA GLU A 37 -0.43 22.86 -6.55
C GLU A 37 -1.55 22.73 -5.52
N LEU A 38 -2.06 23.88 -5.08
CA LEU A 38 -3.29 23.91 -4.30
C LEU A 38 -4.49 23.59 -5.19
N TRP A 39 -5.47 22.91 -4.61
CA TRP A 39 -6.72 22.62 -5.29
C TRP A 39 -7.41 23.93 -5.71
N PRO A 40 -7.81 24.08 -6.98
CA PRO A 40 -8.48 25.29 -7.45
C PRO A 40 -9.75 25.63 -6.67
N GLU A 41 -9.98 26.91 -6.40
CA GLU A 41 -11.23 27.36 -5.79
C GLU A 41 -12.42 27.20 -6.76
N THR A 42 -12.20 27.45 -8.05
CA THR A 42 -13.25 27.44 -9.08
C THR A 42 -13.14 26.27 -10.06
N CYS A 43 -14.31 25.84 -10.55
CA CYS A 43 -14.48 24.81 -11.55
C CYS A 43 -13.66 25.12 -12.81
N ARG A 44 -13.01 24.09 -13.36
CA ARG A 44 -12.20 24.24 -14.57
C ARG A 44 -12.98 24.04 -15.87
N PHE A 45 -14.26 23.69 -15.79
CA PHE A 45 -15.16 23.72 -16.95
C PHE A 45 -15.21 25.14 -17.53
N ARG A 46 -15.14 25.25 -18.86
CA ARG A 46 -15.07 26.56 -19.52
C ARG A 46 -16.33 27.39 -19.27
N GLY A 47 -16.16 28.57 -18.67
CA GLY A 47 -17.27 29.50 -18.40
C GLY A 47 -18.06 29.20 -17.13
N CYS A 48 -17.70 28.16 -16.37
CA CYS A 48 -18.26 27.91 -15.04
C CYS A 48 -17.51 28.75 -14.00
N GLY A 49 -18.26 29.39 -13.10
CA GLY A 49 -17.74 30.19 -11.99
C GLY A 49 -17.95 29.54 -10.62
N ASP A 50 -18.57 28.36 -10.57
CA ASP A 50 -18.89 27.66 -9.33
C ASP A 50 -17.63 27.07 -8.69
N ASN A 51 -17.75 26.65 -7.44
CA ASN A 51 -16.65 26.06 -6.68
C ASN A 51 -16.24 24.70 -7.26
N ALA A 52 -14.93 24.42 -7.33
CA ALA A 52 -14.45 23.09 -7.72
C ALA A 52 -14.55 22.11 -6.53
N ASP A 53 -15.75 21.68 -6.18
CA ASP A 53 -15.93 20.76 -5.04
C ASP A 53 -15.66 19.29 -5.41
N GLY A 54 -15.62 18.97 -6.71
CA GLY A 54 -15.50 17.61 -7.23
C GLY A 54 -14.35 17.40 -8.22
N SER A 55 -14.18 16.17 -8.69
CA SER A 55 -13.16 15.80 -9.68
C SER A 55 -13.77 14.97 -10.80
N ALA A 56 -13.32 15.17 -12.04
CA ALA A 56 -13.66 14.30 -13.17
C ALA A 56 -12.46 13.49 -13.62
N HIS A 57 -12.75 12.24 -14.00
CA HIS A 57 -11.86 11.40 -14.76
C HIS A 57 -12.07 11.72 -16.24
N VAL A 58 -11.01 12.08 -16.94
CA VAL A 58 -11.12 12.54 -18.33
C VAL A 58 -10.07 11.90 -19.23
N ILE A 59 -10.42 11.76 -20.50
CA ILE A 59 -9.46 11.58 -21.59
C ILE A 59 -9.30 12.91 -22.33
N VAL A 60 -8.12 13.16 -22.87
CA VAL A 60 -7.77 14.43 -23.51
C VAL A 60 -7.44 14.18 -24.97
N ASN A 61 -8.15 14.85 -25.88
CA ASN A 61 -7.98 14.73 -27.33
C ASN A 61 -8.13 13.29 -27.84
N TYR A 62 -9.07 12.53 -27.27
CA TYR A 62 -9.35 11.13 -27.63
C TYR A 62 -8.17 10.16 -27.38
N ASP A 63 -7.22 10.57 -26.55
CA ASP A 63 -6.12 9.72 -26.12
C ASP A 63 -6.61 8.79 -25.01
N GLU A 64 -7.15 7.64 -25.40
CA GLU A 64 -7.72 6.64 -24.50
C GLU A 64 -6.65 5.87 -23.71
N ASP A 65 -5.38 5.99 -24.08
CA ASP A 65 -4.26 5.38 -23.36
C ASP A 65 -4.03 6.03 -21.99
N PHE A 66 -4.48 7.28 -21.82
CA PHE A 66 -4.25 8.05 -20.61
C PHE A 66 -5.51 8.64 -20.03
N GLU A 67 -5.68 8.34 -18.75
CA GLU A 67 -6.72 8.90 -17.91
C GLU A 67 -6.14 10.00 -17.04
N TYR A 68 -6.89 11.09 -16.89
CA TYR A 68 -6.49 12.25 -16.11
C TYR A 68 -7.55 12.64 -15.09
N ILE A 69 -7.12 13.31 -14.02
CA ILE A 69 -7.99 14.03 -13.09
C ILE A 69 -7.92 15.52 -13.37
N ILE A 70 -9.10 16.15 -13.43
CA ILE A 70 -9.24 17.62 -13.43
C ILE A 70 -10.21 18.09 -12.32
N PRO A 71 -9.98 19.29 -11.74
CA PRO A 71 -10.88 19.92 -10.77
C PRO A 71 -12.14 20.49 -11.44
N ILE A 72 -13.32 20.11 -10.99
CA ILE A 72 -14.62 20.58 -11.52
C ILE A 72 -15.65 20.70 -10.38
N CYS A 73 -16.81 21.33 -10.62
CA CYS A 73 -17.92 21.25 -9.68
C CYS A 73 -18.75 19.97 -9.90
N ASP A 74 -19.63 19.65 -8.96
CA ASP A 74 -20.47 18.45 -9.02
C ASP A 74 -21.44 18.48 -10.21
N ASP A 75 -21.97 19.65 -10.58
CA ASP A 75 -22.89 19.79 -11.72
C ASP A 75 -22.25 19.39 -13.06
N HIS A 76 -20.94 19.62 -13.21
CA HIS A 76 -20.21 19.26 -14.43
C HIS A 76 -19.59 17.86 -14.36
N ARG A 77 -19.73 17.14 -13.23
CA ARG A 77 -19.13 15.81 -13.03
C ARG A 77 -19.84 14.70 -13.79
N GLU A 78 -21.08 14.91 -14.22
CA GLU A 78 -21.87 13.90 -14.92
C GLU A 78 -22.08 14.18 -16.41
N ILE A 79 -21.43 15.22 -16.94
CA ILE A 79 -21.51 15.54 -18.37
C ILE A 79 -20.83 14.43 -19.17
N SER A 80 -21.57 13.80 -20.07
CA SER A 80 -21.08 12.74 -20.97
C SER A 80 -20.58 13.28 -22.31
N GLU A 81 -20.88 14.54 -22.62
CA GLU A 81 -20.47 15.22 -23.85
C GLU A 81 -19.01 15.70 -23.80
N ILE A 82 -18.45 15.99 -24.96
CA ILE A 82 -17.12 16.60 -25.07
C ILE A 82 -17.22 18.07 -24.69
N PHE A 83 -16.35 18.50 -23.79
CA PHE A 83 -16.31 19.88 -23.32
C PHE A 83 -14.91 20.48 -23.42
N SER A 84 -14.85 21.79 -23.16
CA SER A 84 -13.60 22.54 -23.05
C SER A 84 -13.38 22.99 -21.61
N VAL A 85 -12.12 23.17 -21.24
CA VAL A 85 -11.72 23.71 -19.94
C VAL A 85 -11.17 25.13 -20.06
N ASN A 86 -11.06 25.81 -18.93
CA ASN A 86 -10.33 27.07 -18.84
C ASN A 86 -8.84 26.85 -19.22
N SER A 87 -8.28 27.78 -20.01
CA SER A 87 -6.88 27.68 -20.45
C SER A 87 -5.94 27.68 -19.23
N GLY A 88 -4.94 26.80 -19.25
CA GLY A 88 -3.99 26.63 -18.16
C GLY A 88 -4.41 25.66 -17.07
N THR A 89 -5.57 25.01 -17.20
CA THR A 89 -6.00 23.92 -16.32
C THR A 89 -4.95 22.81 -16.29
N LEU A 90 -4.56 22.35 -15.11
CA LEU A 90 -3.66 21.21 -14.95
C LEU A 90 -4.47 19.91 -14.85
N ALA A 91 -4.19 19.01 -15.78
CA ALA A 91 -4.65 17.63 -15.77
C ALA A 91 -3.53 16.74 -15.22
N VAL A 92 -3.84 16.01 -14.15
CA VAL A 92 -2.93 15.05 -13.52
C VAL A 92 -3.22 13.69 -14.12
N ARG A 93 -2.24 13.08 -14.78
CA ARG A 93 -2.33 11.71 -15.29
C ARG A 93 -2.44 10.76 -14.11
N ILE A 94 -3.37 9.80 -14.20
CA ILE A 94 -3.51 8.73 -13.24
C ILE A 94 -2.55 7.61 -13.61
N ASP A 95 -1.61 7.31 -12.72
CA ASP A 95 -0.78 6.12 -12.82
C ASP A 95 -1.47 4.96 -12.11
N LYS A 96 -2.11 4.08 -12.90
CA LYS A 96 -2.87 2.93 -12.38
C LYS A 96 -1.95 1.94 -11.69
N GLU A 97 -0.71 1.78 -12.16
CA GLU A 97 0.25 0.85 -11.56
C GLU A 97 0.70 1.36 -10.18
N GLU A 98 0.90 2.67 -10.04
CA GLU A 98 1.22 3.30 -8.75
C GLU A 98 0.09 3.11 -7.74
N ILE A 99 -1.16 3.40 -8.13
CA ILE A 99 -2.34 3.23 -7.27
C ILE A 99 -2.54 1.77 -6.87
N ILE A 100 -2.39 0.82 -7.81
CA ILE A 100 -2.50 -0.61 -7.51
C ILE A 100 -1.37 -1.04 -6.57
N THR A 101 -0.14 -0.56 -6.78
CA THR A 101 0.99 -0.87 -5.90
C THR A 101 0.73 -0.37 -4.49
N GLU A 102 0.28 0.88 -4.34
CA GLU A 102 -0.09 1.46 -3.04
C GLU A 102 -1.24 0.68 -2.39
N LEU A 103 -2.26 0.28 -3.16
CA LEU A 103 -3.38 -0.53 -2.67
C LEU A 103 -2.90 -1.89 -2.16
N VAL A 104 -2.07 -2.57 -2.94
CA VAL A 104 -1.52 -3.87 -2.56
C VAL A 104 -0.68 -3.73 -1.30
N GLU A 105 0.18 -2.72 -1.21
CA GLU A 105 0.99 -2.46 -0.01
C GLU A 105 0.13 -2.18 1.23
N ASN A 106 -0.93 -1.38 1.09
CA ASN A 106 -1.85 -1.09 2.18
C ASN A 106 -2.74 -2.27 2.55
N LEU A 107 -3.20 -3.08 1.59
CA LEU A 107 -3.94 -4.30 1.87
C LEU A 107 -3.03 -5.31 2.58
N VAL A 108 -1.77 -5.39 2.17
CA VAL A 108 -0.74 -6.17 2.84
C VAL A 108 -0.51 -5.70 4.28
N GLU A 109 -0.49 -4.39 4.52
CA GLU A 109 -0.42 -3.82 5.87
C GLU A 109 -1.71 -4.06 6.68
N LYS A 110 -2.88 -3.97 6.04
CA LYS A 110 -4.21 -4.13 6.65
C LYS A 110 -4.56 -5.58 6.97
N TYR A 111 -4.18 -6.52 6.12
CA TYR A 111 -4.39 -7.96 6.34
C TYR A 111 -3.24 -8.62 7.08
N GLY A 112 -2.22 -7.84 7.47
CA GLY A 112 -1.14 -8.31 8.32
C GLY A 112 -0.29 -9.40 7.68
N LYS A 113 -0.15 -9.47 6.34
CA LYS A 113 0.75 -10.43 5.68
C LYS A 113 1.50 -9.80 4.53
N LEU A 114 2.83 -9.93 4.55
CA LEU A 114 3.76 -9.39 3.55
C LEU A 114 4.42 -10.54 2.79
N HIS A 115 4.38 -10.49 1.45
CA HIS A 115 5.19 -11.34 0.60
C HIS A 115 6.55 -10.67 0.38
N LEU A 116 7.59 -11.23 0.99
CA LEU A 116 8.95 -10.70 0.92
C LEU A 116 9.65 -11.19 -0.36
N LYS A 117 10.28 -10.24 -1.05
CA LYS A 117 11.19 -10.53 -2.17
C LYS A 117 12.47 -11.16 -1.64
N GLY A 118 13.10 -12.01 -2.45
CA GLY A 118 14.38 -12.62 -2.13
C GLY A 118 15.44 -11.55 -1.81
N GLY A 119 16.19 -11.74 -0.73
CA GLY A 119 17.22 -10.79 -0.30
C GLY A 119 16.75 -9.68 0.64
N MET A 120 15.44 -9.47 0.82
CA MET A 120 14.93 -8.61 1.89
C MET A 120 15.47 -9.06 3.25
N ARG A 121 15.72 -8.11 4.17
CA ARG A 121 16.41 -8.38 5.43
C ARG A 121 15.47 -8.31 6.63
N VAL A 122 15.60 -9.29 7.52
CA VAL A 122 14.87 -9.41 8.79
C VAL A 122 15.85 -9.56 9.96
N GLN A 123 15.46 -9.15 11.16
CA GLN A 123 16.27 -9.28 12.38
C GLN A 123 15.40 -9.72 13.55
N ASN A 124 15.89 -10.67 14.36
CA ASN A 124 15.16 -11.14 15.54
C ASN A 124 14.97 -10.04 16.59
N ILE A 125 13.81 -10.07 17.25
CA ILE A 125 13.49 -9.17 18.36
C ILE A 125 13.73 -9.87 19.69
N GLN A 126 14.59 -9.28 20.53
CA GLN A 126 14.86 -9.76 21.89
C GLN A 126 13.67 -9.58 22.84
N GLY A 127 13.60 -10.44 23.87
CA GLY A 127 12.61 -10.33 24.94
C GLY A 127 11.18 -10.74 24.56
N THR A 128 10.96 -11.28 23.35
CA THR A 128 9.63 -11.72 22.88
C THR A 128 9.29 -13.17 23.23
N ASN A 129 10.15 -13.86 23.98
CA ASN A 129 9.95 -15.25 24.40
C ASN A 129 8.80 -15.42 25.41
N VAL A 130 8.43 -14.34 26.11
CA VAL A 130 7.26 -14.29 26.99
C VAL A 130 5.97 -13.91 26.27
N CYS A 131 6.06 -13.45 25.02
CA CYS A 131 4.91 -13.09 24.21
C CYS A 131 4.25 -14.36 23.67
N HIS A 132 2.95 -14.49 23.89
CA HIS A 132 2.14 -15.58 23.36
C HIS A 132 0.97 -15.00 22.55
N PRO A 133 0.57 -15.68 21.45
CA PRO A 133 -0.61 -15.27 20.73
C PRO A 133 -1.85 -15.44 21.61
N ARG A 134 -2.72 -14.43 21.62
CA ARG A 134 -3.97 -14.39 22.39
C ARG A 134 -4.96 -15.45 21.89
N GLY A 135 -5.75 -16.01 22.81
CA GLY A 135 -6.79 -17.00 22.52
C GLY A 135 -7.02 -18.01 23.65
N ARG A 136 -8.20 -18.67 23.64
CA ARG A 136 -8.64 -19.62 24.69
C ARG A 136 -7.71 -20.84 24.90
N LYS A 137 -6.79 -21.11 23.97
CA LYS A 137 -5.72 -22.11 24.11
C LYS A 137 -4.42 -21.41 23.75
N ARG A 138 -3.40 -21.48 24.62
CA ARG A 138 -2.04 -20.96 24.37
C ARG A 138 -1.56 -21.46 23.00
N GLY A 139 -1.68 -20.63 21.97
CA GLY A 139 -1.28 -20.97 20.61
C GLY A 139 0.23 -20.87 20.47
N THR A 140 0.81 -21.58 19.50
CA THR A 140 2.19 -21.35 19.08
C THR A 140 2.22 -20.28 18.00
N TRP A 141 3.31 -19.54 17.88
CA TRP A 141 3.50 -18.58 16.77
C TRP A 141 3.41 -19.23 15.40
N LYS A 142 3.77 -20.52 15.31
CA LYS A 142 3.51 -21.36 14.13
C LYS A 142 2.02 -21.47 13.77
N LYS A 143 1.15 -21.73 14.76
CA LYS A 143 -0.31 -21.76 14.55
C LYS A 143 -0.87 -20.36 14.24
N PHE A 144 -0.32 -19.30 14.84
CA PHE A 144 -0.69 -17.93 14.51
C PHE A 144 -0.40 -17.64 13.03
N TRP A 145 0.82 -17.93 12.57
CA TRP A 145 1.21 -17.73 11.18
C TRP A 145 0.36 -18.54 10.20
N LEU A 146 0.07 -19.82 10.50
CA LEU A 146 -0.78 -20.67 9.65
C LEU A 146 -2.19 -20.09 9.46
N ARG A 147 -2.76 -19.45 10.49
CA ARG A 147 -4.11 -18.86 10.43
C ARG A 147 -4.18 -17.59 9.60
N HIS A 148 -3.07 -16.86 9.46
CA HIS A 148 -3.07 -15.51 8.88
C HIS A 148 -2.28 -15.42 7.56
N SER A 149 -1.46 -16.42 7.24
CA SER A 149 -0.71 -16.45 5.98
C SER A 149 -1.54 -16.94 4.78
N ASP A 150 -2.62 -17.68 5.02
CA ASP A 150 -3.33 -18.48 4.01
C ASP A 150 -2.40 -19.44 3.26
N SER A 151 -1.39 -19.98 3.94
CA SER A 151 -0.36 -20.83 3.36
C SER A 151 -0.01 -22.00 4.27
N GLU A 152 0.62 -23.02 3.68
CA GLU A 152 1.20 -24.12 4.44
C GLU A 152 2.49 -23.69 5.11
N TRP A 153 2.79 -24.30 6.26
CA TRP A 153 4.04 -24.04 6.95
C TRP A 153 5.21 -24.56 6.12
N PRO A 154 6.21 -23.74 5.77
CA PRO A 154 7.32 -24.19 4.95
C PRO A 154 8.11 -25.28 5.67
N SER A 155 8.57 -26.30 4.93
CA SER A 155 9.40 -27.37 5.49
C SER A 155 10.78 -26.86 5.93
N LEU A 156 11.32 -25.86 5.21
CA LEU A 156 12.66 -25.29 5.43
C LEU A 156 12.61 -23.88 6.00
N CYS A 157 13.68 -23.51 6.71
CA CYS A 157 13.91 -22.16 7.22
C CYS A 157 13.89 -21.12 6.10
N ARG A 158 13.23 -19.98 6.35
CA ARG A 158 13.10 -18.91 5.36
C ARG A 158 14.29 -17.96 5.29
N VAL A 159 15.33 -18.19 6.07
CA VAL A 159 16.62 -17.51 5.90
C VAL A 159 17.31 -18.05 4.65
N ARG A 160 17.79 -17.15 3.80
CA ARG A 160 18.38 -17.49 2.50
C ARG A 160 19.53 -18.47 2.66
N HIS A 161 19.54 -19.53 1.84
CA HIS A 161 20.53 -20.62 1.84
C HIS A 161 20.57 -21.48 3.11
N CYS A 162 19.55 -21.40 3.98
CA CYS A 162 19.42 -22.31 5.12
C CYS A 162 18.60 -23.54 4.74
N MET A 163 19.19 -24.73 4.88
CA MET A 163 18.53 -26.00 4.58
C MET A 163 17.96 -26.71 5.82
N GLU A 164 17.95 -26.03 6.98
CA GLU A 164 17.41 -26.56 8.23
C GLU A 164 15.87 -26.49 8.25
N GLN A 165 15.23 -27.36 9.03
CA GLN A 165 13.77 -27.37 9.14
C GLN A 165 13.24 -26.10 9.83
N ALA A 166 12.12 -25.54 9.32
CA ALA A 166 11.44 -24.46 10.01
C ALA A 166 10.62 -25.03 11.18
N GLU A 167 11.12 -24.86 12.39
CA GLU A 167 10.49 -25.43 13.60
C GLU A 167 9.59 -24.41 14.31
N GLY A 168 9.92 -23.12 14.22
CA GLY A 168 9.25 -22.05 14.96
C GLY A 168 8.95 -20.80 14.14
N GLY A 169 8.05 -19.97 14.67
CA GLY A 169 7.80 -18.62 14.14
C GLY A 169 8.65 -17.62 14.91
N ALA A 170 9.62 -17.01 14.24
CA ALA A 170 10.49 -15.99 14.82
C ALA A 170 9.83 -14.62 14.79
N HIS A 171 9.89 -13.88 15.89
CA HIS A 171 9.54 -12.46 15.90
C HIS A 171 10.67 -11.66 15.28
N VAL A 172 10.37 -10.99 14.18
CA VAL A 172 11.35 -10.20 13.45
C VAL A 172 10.87 -8.78 13.20
N ARG A 173 11.82 -7.86 13.09
CA ARG A 173 11.62 -6.54 12.49
C ARG A 173 12.23 -6.48 11.10
N MET A 174 11.75 -5.55 10.28
CA MET A 174 12.20 -5.32 8.90
C MET A 174 12.70 -3.89 8.73
N LYS A 175 13.66 -3.68 7.83
CA LYS A 175 14.10 -2.31 7.49
C LYS A 175 12.94 -1.55 6.84
N LYS A 176 12.71 -0.31 7.29
CA LYS A 176 11.69 0.61 6.76
C LYS A 176 10.23 0.13 6.90
N LYS A 177 9.97 -0.90 7.70
CA LYS A 177 8.62 -1.36 8.03
C LYS A 177 8.46 -1.36 9.54
N CYS A 178 7.43 -0.66 10.02
CA CYS A 178 7.09 -0.64 11.44
C CYS A 178 6.32 -1.91 11.83
N GLY A 179 6.49 -2.36 13.06
CA GLY A 179 5.79 -3.51 13.62
C GLY A 179 6.65 -4.76 13.78
N VAL A 180 6.03 -5.77 14.40
CA VAL A 180 6.62 -7.09 14.63
C VAL A 180 5.98 -8.08 13.67
N PHE A 181 6.80 -8.98 13.12
CA PHE A 181 6.34 -9.97 12.16
C PHE A 181 6.77 -11.37 12.57
N ILE A 182 6.00 -12.37 12.19
CA ILE A 182 6.34 -13.79 12.32
C ILE A 182 6.86 -14.29 10.98
N VAL A 183 8.08 -14.84 11.01
CA VAL A 183 8.69 -15.53 9.87
C VAL A 183 9.08 -16.96 10.28
N PRO A 184 8.77 -18.00 9.48
CA PRO A 184 9.18 -19.37 9.76
C PRO A 184 10.71 -19.53 9.74
N MET A 185 11.30 -19.98 10.84
CA MET A 185 12.74 -20.16 11.00
C MET A 185 13.08 -21.45 11.75
N CYS A 186 14.29 -21.97 11.52
CA CYS A 186 14.86 -23.06 12.32
C CYS A 186 15.33 -22.55 13.70
N GLY A 187 15.60 -23.46 14.64
CA GLY A 187 16.10 -23.09 15.97
C GLY A 187 17.40 -22.27 15.95
N LYS A 188 18.30 -22.51 14.98
CA LYS A 188 19.56 -21.75 14.83
C LYS A 188 19.31 -20.27 14.53
N HIS A 189 18.40 -19.98 13.59
CA HIS A 189 18.11 -18.61 13.18
C HIS A 189 17.03 -17.95 14.04
N ASN A 190 16.14 -18.72 14.66
CA ASN A 190 15.19 -18.24 15.68
C ASN A 190 15.85 -18.14 17.05
N ASN A 191 16.97 -17.42 17.13
CA ASN A 191 17.70 -17.17 18.36
C ASN A 191 17.66 -15.68 18.67
N ALA A 192 16.93 -15.30 19.73
CA ALA A 192 16.79 -13.92 20.17
C ALA A 192 18.15 -13.27 20.53
N GLN A 193 19.14 -14.05 20.98
CA GLN A 193 20.47 -13.52 21.28
C GLN A 193 21.23 -13.09 20.02
N ASN A 194 20.87 -13.65 18.86
CA ASN A 194 21.45 -13.24 17.59
C ASN A 194 20.71 -12.01 17.01
N GLN A 195 21.41 -10.89 16.96
CA GLN A 195 20.95 -9.61 16.41
C GLN A 195 21.44 -9.37 14.97
N ASP A 196 21.85 -10.39 14.24
CA ASP A 196 22.21 -10.25 12.84
C ASP A 196 20.98 -10.04 11.95
N TRP A 197 21.20 -9.32 10.85
CA TRP A 197 20.20 -9.13 9.81
C TRP A 197 20.33 -10.22 8.75
N TYR A 198 19.34 -11.11 8.70
CA TYR A 198 19.27 -12.20 7.74
C TYR A 198 18.57 -11.79 6.46
N SER A 199 19.12 -12.17 5.30
CA SER A 199 18.35 -12.15 4.05
C SER A 199 17.38 -13.32 4.02
N VAL A 200 16.17 -13.11 3.51
CA VAL A 200 15.16 -14.17 3.36
C VAL A 200 15.11 -14.72 1.93
N GLU A 201 14.60 -15.94 1.79
CA GLU A 201 14.27 -16.56 0.51
C GLU A 201 13.11 -15.84 -0.20
N GLU A 202 13.06 -15.93 -1.53
CA GLU A 202 11.96 -15.37 -2.32
C GLU A 202 10.61 -16.04 -2.00
N HIS A 203 9.53 -15.27 -2.03
CA HIS A 203 8.18 -15.69 -1.65
C HIS A 203 8.01 -16.01 -0.15
N THR A 204 8.90 -15.50 0.72
CA THR A 204 8.71 -15.63 2.18
C THR A 204 7.51 -14.83 2.62
N ILE A 205 6.57 -15.43 3.37
CA ILE A 205 5.44 -14.71 3.95
C ILE A 205 5.79 -14.31 5.39
N ALA A 206 5.78 -13.01 5.66
CA ALA A 206 5.89 -12.43 6.99
C ALA A 206 4.51 -11.99 7.48
N VAL A 207 4.07 -12.49 8.63
CA VAL A 207 2.75 -12.15 9.19
C VAL A 207 2.92 -11.14 10.30
N ARG A 208 2.30 -9.97 10.19
CA ARG A 208 2.29 -8.93 11.21
C ARG A 208 1.63 -9.43 12.50
N VAL A 209 2.15 -8.99 13.62
CA VAL A 209 1.60 -9.22 14.96
C VAL A 209 1.20 -7.87 15.51
N ASP A 210 -0.09 -7.68 15.77
CA ASP A 210 -0.59 -6.48 16.43
C ASP A 210 -0.72 -6.70 17.94
N GLU A 211 -0.82 -5.62 18.72
CA GLU A 211 -0.91 -5.70 20.19
C GLU A 211 -2.11 -6.55 20.64
N GLU A 212 -3.23 -6.43 19.91
CA GLU A 212 -4.45 -7.18 20.17
C GLU A 212 -4.27 -8.70 20.05
N ASP A 213 -3.28 -9.14 19.24
CA ASP A 213 -2.95 -10.55 19.01
C ASP A 213 -2.10 -11.15 20.12
N THR A 214 -1.69 -10.38 21.13
CA THR A 214 -0.70 -10.83 22.12
C THR A 214 -1.20 -10.69 23.56
N SER A 215 -0.75 -11.59 24.44
CA SER A 215 -1.08 -11.53 25.87
C SER A 215 -0.08 -10.70 26.71
N GLY A 216 0.82 -9.94 26.07
CA GLY A 216 1.86 -9.14 26.71
C GLY A 216 2.29 -7.98 25.79
N PRO A 217 3.10 -7.02 26.26
CA PRO A 217 3.48 -5.89 25.44
C PRO A 217 4.26 -6.35 24.20
N VAL A 218 3.78 -5.96 23.03
CA VAL A 218 4.57 -6.02 21.80
C VAL A 218 5.50 -4.82 21.88
N GLY A 219 6.81 -5.07 21.94
CA GLY A 219 7.80 -4.00 22.17
C GLY A 219 7.59 -2.81 21.22
N PRO A 220 7.85 -1.56 21.65
CA PRO A 220 7.63 -0.38 20.83
C PRO A 220 8.35 -0.47 19.48
N CYS A 221 7.78 0.16 18.45
CA CYS A 221 8.46 0.42 17.19
C CYS A 221 9.66 1.34 17.45
N TYR A 222 10.81 0.78 17.82
CA TYR A 222 12.07 1.51 17.84
C TYR A 222 12.69 1.42 16.44
N LEU A 223 12.49 2.50 15.67
CA LEU A 223 13.15 2.79 14.39
C LEU A 223 14.66 2.93 14.60
#